data_AF-A0A087SZW3-F1
#
_entry.id   AF-A0A087SZW3-F1
#
_cell.length_a   1.000
_cell.length_b   1.000
_cell.length_c   1.000
_cell.angle_alpha   90.00
_cell.angle_beta   90.00
_cell.angle_gamma   90.00
#
_symmetry.space_group_name_H-M   'P 1'
#
loop_
_entity.id
_entity.type
_entity.pdbx_description
1 polymer ?
#
loop_
_entity_poly.entity_id
_entity_poly.type
_entity_poly.pdbx_seq_one_letter_code
_entity_poly.pdbx_strand_id
1 'polypeptide(L)'
;MVKREEGPDQARSWAIAFAAFIINSVLSGISRTTGLFYVALIETYGISRLEANIPFTVRNLLRNLGGPLVGAIGHRYGPLSVTITGSF
;
A
#
# COMPACT_ATOMS: atom_id res chain seq x y z
N MET A 1 30.75 25.46 -13.06
CA MET A 1 29.70 24.42 -13.14
C MET A 1 29.62 23.75 -11.79
N VAL A 2 28.60 24.09 -10.99
CA VAL A 2 28.38 23.47 -9.67
C VAL A 2 27.84 22.06 -9.90
N LYS A 3 28.63 21.06 -9.51
CA LYS A 3 28.22 19.65 -9.50
C LYS A 3 27.09 19.55 -8.47
N ARG A 4 25.84 19.37 -8.91
CA ARG A 4 24.73 19.03 -8.01
C ARG A 4 25.16 17.77 -7.26
N GLU A 5 25.29 17.86 -5.94
CA GLU A 5 25.53 16.68 -5.11
C GLU A 5 24.32 15.76 -5.23
N GLU A 6 24.40 14.75 -6.08
CA GLU A 6 23.44 13.65 -6.18
C GLU A 6 23.58 12.69 -4.97
N GLY A 7 23.67 13.26 -3.77
CA GLY A 7 23.76 12.53 -2.52
C GLY A 7 22.37 12.23 -1.92
N PRO A 8 22.25 11.20 -1.05
CA PRO A 8 21.01 10.84 -0.37
C PRO A 8 20.46 11.95 0.54
N ASP A 9 21.26 12.96 0.90
CA ASP A 9 20.91 13.99 1.88
C ASP A 9 20.22 15.24 1.30
N GLN A 10 19.74 15.19 0.06
CA GLN A 10 19.00 16.30 -0.54
C GLN A 10 17.58 16.45 0.02
N ALA A 11 17.07 17.68 0.04
CA ALA A 11 15.68 17.98 0.45
C ALA A 11 14.63 17.16 -0.32
N ARG A 12 14.91 16.81 -1.59
CA ARG A 12 14.06 15.92 -2.39
C ARG A 12 14.03 14.48 -1.85
N SER A 13 15.15 13.95 -1.39
CA SER A 13 15.22 12.62 -0.79
C SER A 13 14.41 12.53 0.49
N TRP A 14 14.47 13.57 1.34
CA TRP A 14 13.63 13.68 2.53
C TRP A 14 12.14 13.76 2.21
N ALA A 15 11.76 14.49 1.15
CA ALA A 15 10.37 14.52 0.69
C ALA A 15 9.88 13.13 0.22
N ILE A 16 10.72 12.37 -0.47
CA ILE A 16 10.40 10.98 -0.89
C ILE A 16 10.28 10.07 0.33
N ALA A 17 11.18 10.19 1.31
CA ALA A 17 11.10 9.41 2.55
C ALA A 17 9.81 9.70 3.34
N PHE A 18 9.41 10.98 3.42
CA PHE A 18 8.14 11.36 4.04
C PHE A 18 6.94 10.82 3.27
N ALA A 19 6.95 10.88 1.93
CA ALA A 19 5.90 10.27 1.11
C ALA A 19 5.81 8.76 1.34
N ALA A 20 6.94 8.06 1.38
CA ALA A 20 6.99 6.63 1.70
C ALA A 20 6.44 6.34 3.10
N PHE A 21 6.74 7.19 4.08
CA PHE A 21 6.17 7.08 5.43
C PHE A 21 4.65 7.20 5.43
N ILE A 22 4.08 8.16 4.70
CA ILE A 22 2.62 8.34 4.60
C ILE A 22 1.98 7.11 3.94
N ILE A 23 2.54 6.63 2.82
CA ILE A 23 2.04 5.44 2.12
C ILE A 23 2.04 4.23 3.05
N ASN A 24 3.14 3.99 3.77
CA ASN A 24 3.25 2.85 4.70
C ASN A 24 2.32 3.02 5.91
N SER A 25 2.15 4.25 6.41
CA SER A 25 1.23 4.58 7.49
C SER A 25 -0.22 4.26 7.11
N VAL A 26 -0.65 4.68 5.91
CA VAL A 26 -2.00 4.38 5.38
C VAL A 26 -2.18 2.87 5.19
N LEU A 27 -1.21 2.19 4.57
CA LEU A 27 -1.29 0.75 4.31
C LEU A 27 -1.37 -0.09 5.60
N SER A 28 -0.62 0.32 6.62
CA SER A 28 -0.63 -0.29 7.95
C SER A 28 -1.93 0.05 8.71
N GLY A 29 -2.40 1.28 8.60
CA GLY A 29 -3.66 1.74 9.19
C GLY A 29 -4.86 0.93 8.70
N ILE A 30 -5.00 0.77 7.37
CA ILE A 30 -6.06 -0.04 6.76
C ILE A 30 -6.03 -1.47 7.32
N SER A 31 -4.83 -2.05 7.41
CA SER A 31 -4.66 -3.43 7.89
C SER A 31 -5.11 -3.59 9.35
N ARG A 32 -4.95 -2.56 10.20
CA ARG A 32 -5.46 -2.57 11.58
C ARG A 32 -6.97 -2.34 11.66
N THR A 33 -7.52 -1.45 10.83
CA THR A 33 -8.97 -1.18 10.80
C THR A 33 -9.78 -2.36 10.27
N THR A 34 -9.16 -3.28 9.52
CA THR A 34 -9.79 -4.51 9.03
C THR A 34 -10.52 -5.29 10.13
N GLY A 35 -9.94 -5.36 11.33
CA GLY A 35 -10.57 -6.04 12.47
C GLY A 35 -11.85 -5.37 12.96
N LEU A 36 -11.91 -4.03 12.91
CA LEU A 36 -13.12 -3.28 13.24
C LEU A 36 -14.22 -3.51 12.20
N PHE A 37 -13.87 -3.44 10.91
CA PHE A 37 -14.82 -3.70 9.82
C PHE A 37 -15.34 -5.14 9.83
N TYR A 38 -14.50 -6.10 10.21
CA TYR A 38 -14.91 -7.50 10.34
C TYR A 38 -16.03 -7.69 11.37
N VAL A 39 -15.91 -7.08 12.54
CA VAL A 39 -16.95 -7.14 13.57
C VAL A 39 -18.22 -6.44 13.09
N ALA A 40 -18.08 -5.24 12.52
CA ALA A 40 -19.21 -4.47 12.00
C ALA A 40 -19.96 -5.20 10.86
N LEU A 41 -19.27 -5.94 9.99
CA LEU A 41 -19.88 -6.74 8.93
C LEU A 41 -20.75 -7.87 9.49
N ILE A 42 -20.27 -8.55 10.52
CA ILE A 42 -21.04 -9.61 11.19
C ILE A 42 -22.29 -9.04 11.84
N GLU A 43 -22.17 -7.91 12.54
CA GLU A 43 -23.30 -7.26 13.21
C GLU A 43 -24.33 -6.69 12.22
N THR A 44 -23.86 -6.09 11.12
CA THR A 44 -24.74 -5.42 10.14
C THR A 44 -25.47 -6.42 9.24
N TYR A 45 -24.78 -7.47 8.79
CA TYR A 45 -25.32 -8.42 7.81
C TYR A 45 -25.71 -9.77 8.41
N GLY A 46 -25.43 -10.03 9.70
CA GLY A 46 -25.74 -11.31 10.36
C GLY A 46 -25.00 -12.51 9.78
N ILE A 47 -23.91 -12.27 9.04
CA ILE A 47 -23.17 -13.29 8.29
C ILE A 47 -22.21 -14.08 9.18
N SER A 48 -21.82 -15.26 8.69
CA SER A 48 -20.84 -16.09 9.39
C SER A 48 -19.46 -15.44 9.43
N ARG A 49 -18.65 -15.81 10.43
CA ARG A 49 -17.25 -15.42 10.58
C ARG A 49 -16.41 -15.74 9.33
N LEU A 50 -16.71 -16.86 8.67
CA LEU A 50 -16.01 -17.27 7.46
C LEU A 50 -16.29 -16.29 6.33
N GLU A 51 -17.57 -15.98 6.07
CA GLU A 51 -17.99 -15.08 5.00
C GLU A 51 -17.50 -13.65 5.20
N ALA A 52 -17.54 -13.16 6.44
CA ALA A 52 -17.01 -11.84 6.78
C ALA A 52 -15.49 -11.72 6.53
N ASN A 53 -14.74 -12.83 6.58
CA ASN A 53 -13.29 -12.83 6.39
C ASN A 53 -12.86 -12.95 4.91
N ILE A 54 -13.76 -13.35 4.01
CA ILE A 54 -13.47 -13.50 2.57
C ILE A 54 -12.90 -12.21 1.95
N PRO A 55 -13.52 -11.02 2.07
CA PRO A 55 -13.01 -9.82 1.42
C PRO A 55 -11.60 -9.43 1.89
N PHE A 56 -11.32 -9.64 3.19
CA PHE A 56 -10.02 -9.34 3.78
C PHE A 56 -8.93 -10.32 3.35
N THR A 57 -9.29 -11.60 3.22
CA THR A 57 -8.39 -12.64 2.73
C THR A 57 -8.04 -12.42 1.27
N VAL A 58 -9.02 -12.10 0.41
CA VAL A 58 -8.79 -11.77 -1.00
C VAL A 58 -7.86 -10.57 -1.16
N ARG A 59 -8.10 -9.49 -0.39
CA ARG A 59 -7.21 -8.31 -0.36
C ARG A 59 -5.78 -8.69 0.03
N ASN A 60 -5.60 -9.54 1.05
CA ASN A 60 -4.28 -9.99 1.46
C ASN A 60 -3.61 -10.87 0.40
N LEU A 61 -4.36 -11.76 -0.28
CA LEU A 61 -3.83 -12.57 -1.37
C LEU A 61 -3.35 -11.71 -2.52
N LEU A 62 -4.16 -10.75 -2.97
CA LEU A 62 -3.79 -9.80 -4.03
C LEU A 62 -2.54 -9.00 -3.66
N ARG A 63 -2.42 -8.56 -2.40
CA ARG A 63 -1.23 -7.84 -1.94
C ARG A 63 0.03 -8.70 -1.98
N ASN A 64 -0.04 -9.95 -1.54
CA ASN A 64 1.12 -10.85 -1.52
C ASN A 64 1.54 -11.28 -2.93
N LEU A 65 0.57 -11.59 -3.80
CA LEU A 65 0.84 -11.97 -5.19
C LEU A 65 1.20 -10.77 -6.08
N GLY A 66 0.76 -9.57 -5.70
CA GLY A 66 1.03 -8.33 -6.42
C GLY A 66 2.49 -7.90 -6.36
N GLY A 67 3.27 -8.31 -5.35
CA GLY A 67 4.67 -7.88 -5.19
C GLY A 67 5.55 -8.13 -6.42
N PRO A 68 5.66 -9.39 -6.92
CA PRO A 68 6.41 -9.69 -8.15
C PRO A 68 5.88 -8.97 -9.39
N LEU A 69 4.56 -8.88 -9.55
CA LEU A 69 3.91 -8.23 -10.69
C LEU A 69 4.22 -6.72 -10.72
N VAL A 70 4.00 -6.05 -9.60
CA VAL A 70 4.27 -4.63 -9.42
C VAL A 70 5.77 -4.35 -9.55
N GLY A 71 6.63 -5.25 -9.08
CA GLY A 71 8.08 -5.17 -9.27
C GLY A 71 8.49 -5.19 -10.75
N ALA A 72 7.94 -6.11 -11.54
CA ALA A 72 8.19 -6.18 -12.99
C ALA A 72 7.69 -4.94 -13.74
N ILE A 73 6.50 -4.44 -13.39
CA ILE A 73 5.94 -3.22 -13.98
C ILE A 73 6.77 -1.99 -13.56
N GLY A 74 7.18 -1.92 -12.30
CA GLY A 74 8.02 -0.84 -11.76
C GLY A 74 9.38 -0.75 -12.44
N HIS A 75 9.97 -1.89 -12.81
CA HIS A 75 11.22 -1.91 -13.57
C HIS A 75 11.07 -1.28 -14.97
N ARG A 76 9.88 -1.35 -15.59
CA ARG A 76 9.63 -0.84 -16.95
C ARG A 76 9.11 0.61 -16.98
N TYR A 77 8.26 0.99 -16.05
CA TYR A 77 7.56 2.29 -16.05
C TYR A 77 8.01 3.26 -14.94
N GLY A 78 8.93 2.81 -14.08
CA GLY A 78 9.41 3.57 -12.94
C GLY A 78 8.46 3.52 -11.74
N PRO A 79 8.97 3.72 -10.52
CA PRO A 79 8.20 3.54 -9.28
C PRO A 79 7.05 4.54 -9.15
N LEU A 80 7.23 5.78 -9.62
CA LEU A 80 6.28 6.88 -9.38
C LEU A 80 4.97 6.70 -10.17
N SER A 81 5.06 6.27 -11.44
CA SER A 81 3.89 5.97 -12.28
C SER A 81 3.09 4.79 -11.73
N VAL A 82 3.79 3.76 -11.24
CA VAL A 82 3.18 2.57 -10.65
C VAL A 82 2.48 2.90 -9.32
N THR A 83 3.10 3.72 -8.46
CA THR A 83 2.48 4.15 -7.20
C THR A 83 1.22 4.99 -7.43
N ILE A 84 1.22 5.93 -8.39
CA ILE A 84 0.04 6.75 -8.70
C ILE A 84 -1.10 5.88 -9.25
N THR A 85 -0.78 4.99 -10.19
CA THR A 85 -1.78 4.10 -10.80
C THR A 85 -2.40 3.16 -9.76
N GLY A 86 -1.59 2.65 -8.81
CA GLY A 86 -2.09 1.79 -7.73
C GLY A 86 -2.78 2.52 -6.58
N SER A 87 -2.82 3.86 -6.59
CA SER A 87 -3.52 4.66 -5.57
C SER A 87 -5.00 4.91 -5.93
N PHE A 88 -5.40 4.66 -7.17
CA PHE A 88 -6.79 4.67 -7.65
C PHE A 88 -7.39 3.26 -7.59
#